data_AF-A0A4D7YPB4-F1
#
_entry.id   AF-A0A4D7YPB4-F1
#
_cell.length_a   1.000
_cell.length_b   1.000
_cell.length_c   1.000
_cell.angle_alpha   90.00
_cell.angle_beta   90.00
_cell.angle_gamma   90.00
#
_symmetry.space_group_name_H-M   'P 1'
#
loop_
_entity.id
_entity.type
_entity.pdbx_description
1 polymer ?
#
loop_
_entity_poly.entity_id
_entity_poly.type
_entity_poly.pdbx_seq_one_letter_code
_entity_poly.pdbx_strand_id
1 'polypeptide(L)'
;MYMNSKCAEQAAYTEFLAEVCPFLDPHTVRDAAIFDYGQWELPFEAVLIAIMEKPRNQVRFDFTRAAVLAEAANIVIEGVLDPATWQKFVSWNEKR
;
A
#
# COMPACT_ATOMS: atom_id res chain seq x y z
N MET A 1 0.79 -0.90 -26.76
CA MET A 1 1.05 0.22 -25.82
C MET A 1 0.78 -0.28 -24.40
N TYR A 2 1.76 -0.93 -23.74
CA TYR A 2 1.60 -1.49 -22.38
C TYR A 2 2.65 -0.97 -21.38
N MET A 3 3.54 -0.06 -21.78
CA MET A 3 4.64 0.43 -20.92
C MET A 3 4.28 1.64 -20.05
N ASN A 4 3.12 2.30 -20.26
CA ASN A 4 2.74 3.48 -19.47
C ASN A 4 2.02 3.18 -18.15
N SER A 5 1.33 2.04 -18.02
CA SER A 5 0.53 1.74 -16.82
C SER A 5 1.42 1.36 -15.63
N LYS A 6 2.36 0.43 -15.84
CA LYS A 6 3.24 -0.06 -14.76
C LYS A 6 4.09 1.05 -14.14
N CYS A 7 4.61 1.97 -14.95
CA CYS A 7 5.37 3.12 -14.44
C CYS A 7 4.52 4.08 -13.61
N ALA A 8 3.24 4.27 -13.97
CA ALA A 8 2.32 5.09 -13.20
C ALA A 8 1.95 4.44 -11.86
N GLU A 9 1.74 3.12 -11.85
CA GLU A 9 1.44 2.33 -10.64
C GLU A 9 2.63 2.36 -9.65
N GLN A 10 3.85 2.20 -10.15
CA GLN A 10 5.08 2.29 -9.35
C GLN A 10 5.28 3.68 -8.73
N ALA A 11 5.03 4.73 -9.51
CA ALA A 11 5.11 6.10 -9.02
C ALA A 11 4.06 6.34 -7.92
N ALA A 12 2.82 5.90 -8.14
CA ALA A 12 1.75 5.99 -7.15
C ALA A 12 2.09 5.22 -5.86
N TYR A 13 2.70 4.04 -5.97
CA TYR A 13 3.18 3.29 -4.80
C TYR A 13 4.28 4.03 -4.05
N THR A 14 5.25 4.60 -4.77
CA THR A 14 6.35 5.36 -4.16
C THR A 14 5.84 6.60 -3.44
N GLU A 15 4.87 7.31 -4.03
CA GLU A 15 4.21 8.45 -3.38
C GLU A 15 3.41 8.05 -2.14
N PHE A 16 2.70 6.92 -2.20
CA PHE A 16 2.01 6.36 -1.04
C PHE A 16 3.00 5.98 0.07
N LEU A 17 4.10 5.30 -0.26
CA LEU A 17 5.15 4.96 0.70
C LEU A 17 5.73 6.21 1.36
N ALA A 18 6.01 7.27 0.59
CA ALA A 18 6.50 8.53 1.12
C ALA A 18 5.49 9.21 2.07
N GLU A 19 4.20 9.04 1.83
CA GLU A 19 3.14 9.60 2.67
C GLU A 19 3.02 8.87 4.02
N VAL A 20 3.19 7.56 4.02
CA VAL A 20 3.02 6.72 5.21
C VAL A 20 4.32 6.45 5.96
N CYS A 21 5.48 6.68 5.34
CA CYS A 21 6.79 6.45 5.96
C CYS A 21 7.01 7.17 7.31
N PRO A 22 6.45 8.36 7.60
CA PRO A 22 6.66 8.99 8.90
C PRO A 22 6.02 8.21 10.07
N PHE A 23 5.10 7.29 9.78
CA PHE A 23 4.39 6.47 10.77
C PHE A 23 4.98 5.07 10.92
N LEU A 24 5.93 4.69 10.07
CA LEU A 24 6.51 3.34 10.02
C LEU A 24 7.92 3.36 10.59
N ASP A 25 8.41 2.20 11.02
CA ASP A 25 9.80 2.09 11.41
C ASP A 25 10.73 2.15 10.17
N PRO A 26 11.97 2.62 10.33
CA PRO A 26 12.90 2.76 9.22
C PRO A 26 13.24 1.45 8.49
N HIS A 27 13.11 0.30 9.16
CA HIS A 27 13.40 -1.00 8.55
C HIS A 27 12.28 -1.40 7.59
N THR A 28 11.02 -1.29 8.02
CA THR A 28 9.86 -1.51 7.14
C THR A 28 9.87 -0.59 5.93
N VAL A 29 10.18 0.70 6.11
CA VAL A 29 10.26 1.64 4.98
C VAL A 29 11.34 1.25 3.99
N ARG A 30 12.51 0.83 4.49
CA ARG A 30 13.62 0.38 3.65
C ARG A 30 13.24 -0.87 2.86
N ASP A 31 12.66 -1.87 3.51
CA ASP A 31 12.26 -3.13 2.86
C ASP A 31 11.16 -2.87 1.83
N ALA A 32 10.21 -1.99 2.16
CA ALA A 32 9.14 -1.57 1.24
C ALA A 32 9.64 -0.74 0.04
N ALA A 33 10.78 -0.05 0.18
CA ALA A 33 11.40 0.72 -0.89
C ALA A 33 12.31 -0.13 -1.80
N ILE A 34 12.73 -1.32 -1.34
CA ILE A 34 13.56 -2.26 -2.10
C ILE A 34 12.63 -3.30 -2.74
N PHE A 35 12.12 -2.98 -3.93
CA PHE A 35 11.25 -3.87 -4.69
C PHE A 35 11.68 -3.91 -6.15
N ASP A 36 11.46 -5.07 -6.77
CA ASP A 36 11.54 -5.16 -8.22
C ASP A 36 10.37 -4.35 -8.80
N TYR A 37 10.66 -3.43 -9.72
CA TYR A 37 9.66 -2.48 -10.24
C TYR A 37 8.37 -3.17 -10.76
N GLY A 38 8.42 -4.44 -11.14
CA GLY A 38 7.24 -5.22 -11.53
C GLY A 38 6.52 -6.02 -10.41
N GLN A 39 6.92 -5.89 -9.14
CA GLN A 39 6.46 -6.67 -7.99
C GLN A 39 6.32 -5.80 -6.72
N TRP A 40 5.66 -4.65 -6.84
CA TRP A 40 5.45 -3.71 -5.74
C TRP A 40 4.28 -4.12 -4.81
N GLU A 41 3.50 -5.11 -5.23
CA GLU A 41 2.30 -5.63 -4.56
C GLU A 41 2.59 -6.20 -3.17
N LEU A 42 3.63 -7.04 -3.04
CA LEU A 42 4.02 -7.60 -1.73
C LEU A 42 4.56 -6.52 -0.76
N PRO A 43 5.45 -5.60 -1.20
CA PRO A 43 5.80 -4.42 -0.42
C PRO A 43 4.58 -3.60 0.03
N PHE A 44 3.62 -3.39 -0.87
CA PHE A 44 2.38 -2.68 -0.56
C PHE A 44 1.57 -3.41 0.52
N GLU A 45 1.44 -4.73 0.46
CA GLU A 45 0.80 -5.54 1.50
C GLU A 45 1.44 -5.33 2.87
N ALA A 46 2.78 -5.43 2.92
CA ALA A 46 3.54 -5.28 4.16
C ALA A 46 3.35 -3.89 4.76
N VAL A 47 3.32 -2.85 3.91
CA VAL A 47 3.03 -1.47 4.33
C VAL A 47 1.62 -1.34 4.91
N LEU A 48 0.60 -1.93 4.26
CA LEU A 48 -0.77 -1.92 4.79
C LEU A 48 -0.84 -2.58 6.18
N ILE A 49 -0.18 -3.73 6.36
CA ILE A 49 -0.10 -4.42 7.64
C ILE A 49 0.56 -3.54 8.69
N ALA A 50 1.73 -2.99 8.40
CA ALA A 50 2.50 -2.17 9.34
C ALA A 50 1.75 -0.89 9.74
N ILE A 51 0.99 -0.29 8.82
CA ILE A 51 0.11 0.85 9.12
C ILE A 51 -1.01 0.44 10.08
N MET A 52 -1.64 -0.72 9.84
CA MET A 52 -2.74 -1.22 10.68
C MET A 52 -2.32 -1.55 12.11
N GLU A 53 -1.03 -1.84 12.34
CA GLU A 53 -0.48 -2.03 13.68
C GLU A 53 -0.43 -0.72 14.48
N LYS A 54 -0.54 0.44 13.82
CA LYS A 54 -0.61 1.74 14.49
C LYS A 54 -2.06 2.10 14.85
N PRO A 55 -2.27 2.84 15.96
CA PRO A 55 -3.57 3.43 16.26
C PRO A 55 -4.03 4.32 15.09
N ARG A 56 -5.27 4.10 14.60
CA ARG A 56 -5.80 4.81 13.43
C ARG A 56 -5.72 6.34 13.56
N ASN A 57 -5.91 6.87 14.77
CA ASN A 57 -5.84 8.31 15.06
C ASN A 57 -4.43 8.92 14.94
N GLN A 58 -3.38 8.10 14.89
CA GLN A 58 -1.98 8.52 14.75
C GLN A 58 -1.51 8.55 13.30
N VAL A 59 -2.23 7.90 12.38
CA VAL A 59 -1.85 7.81 10.96
C VAL A 59 -2.73 8.73 10.13
N ARG A 60 -2.09 9.55 9.27
CA ARG A 60 -2.81 10.43 8.34
C ARG A 60 -2.25 10.25 6.94
N PHE A 61 -3.11 9.81 6.02
CA PHE A 61 -2.82 9.62 4.61
C PHE A 61 -4.12 9.65 3.79
N ASP A 62 -3.99 9.80 2.48
CA ASP A 62 -5.08 9.70 1.51
C ASP A 62 -5.47 8.24 1.25
N PHE A 63 -6.63 7.86 1.77
CA PHE A 63 -7.19 6.53 1.55
C PHE A 63 -7.54 6.25 0.08
N THR A 64 -7.87 7.28 -0.70
CA THR A 64 -8.20 7.13 -2.13
C THR A 64 -7.02 6.57 -2.90
N ARG A 65 -5.81 7.04 -2.59
CA ARG A 65 -4.57 6.54 -3.19
C ARG A 65 -4.31 5.08 -2.84
N ALA A 66 -4.52 4.69 -1.58
CA ALA A 66 -4.41 3.30 -1.16
C ALA A 66 -5.44 2.40 -1.89
N ALA A 67 -6.66 2.90 -2.12
CA ALA A 67 -7.69 2.17 -2.86
C ALA A 67 -7.35 1.99 -4.35
N VAL A 68 -6.81 3.01 -5.00
CA VAL A 68 -6.33 2.92 -6.39
C VAL A 68 -5.18 1.91 -6.51
N LEU A 69 -4.26 1.90 -5.56
CA LEU A 69 -3.19 0.90 -5.51
C LEU A 69 -3.75 -0.51 -5.26
N ALA A 70 -4.75 -0.67 -4.39
CA ALA A 70 -5.40 -1.96 -4.20
C ALA A 70 -6.10 -2.49 -5.46
N GLU A 71 -6.71 -1.61 -6.26
CA GLU A 71 -7.26 -2.00 -7.56
C GLU A 71 -6.17 -2.38 -8.56
N ALA A 72 -5.11 -1.57 -8.67
CA ALA A 72 -3.99 -1.80 -9.58
C ALA A 72 -3.21 -3.08 -9.25
N ALA A 73 -3.04 -3.37 -7.96
CA ALA A 73 -2.43 -4.61 -7.49
C ALA A 73 -3.36 -5.83 -7.63
N ASN A 74 -4.50 -5.66 -8.30
CA ASN A 74 -5.47 -6.72 -8.58
C ASN A 74 -5.99 -7.43 -7.32
N ILE A 75 -5.98 -6.75 -6.16
CA ILE A 75 -6.49 -7.28 -4.89
C ILE A 75 -7.97 -7.68 -5.03
N VAL A 76 -8.72 -6.87 -5.78
CA VAL A 76 -10.18 -6.99 -5.90
C VAL A 76 -10.60 -8.08 -6.90
N ILE A 77 -9.71 -8.50 -7.82
CA ILE A 77 -10.09 -9.31 -8.99
C ILE A 77 -9.24 -10.60 -9.14
N GLU A 78 -7.92 -10.58 -8.91
CA GLU A 78 -7.04 -11.74 -9.21
C GLU A 78 -6.13 -12.24 -8.08
N GLY A 79 -6.17 -11.65 -6.88
CA GLY A 79 -5.59 -12.27 -5.68
C GLY A 79 -4.05 -12.26 -5.61
N VAL A 80 -3.39 -11.28 -6.24
CA VAL A 80 -1.93 -11.03 -6.11
C VAL A 80 -1.55 -10.62 -4.68
N LEU A 81 -2.54 -10.14 -3.91
CA LEU A 81 -2.47 -9.62 -2.55
C LEU A 81 -3.67 -10.17 -1.77
N ASP A 82 -3.54 -10.41 -0.47
CA ASP A 82 -4.61 -11.04 0.32
C ASP A 82 -5.85 -10.13 0.47
N PRO A 83 -7.02 -10.52 -0.07
CA PRO A 83 -8.26 -9.74 0.06
C PRO A 83 -8.69 -9.55 1.51
N ALA A 84 -8.35 -10.49 2.39
CA ALA A 84 -8.66 -10.36 3.81
C ALA A 84 -7.82 -9.26 4.48
N THR A 85 -6.59 -9.07 4.04
CA THR A 85 -5.72 -7.97 4.48
C THR A 85 -6.28 -6.62 4.05
N TRP A 86 -6.79 -6.50 2.82
CA TRP A 86 -7.48 -5.28 2.38
C TRP A 86 -8.74 -4.99 3.20
N GLN A 87 -9.58 -6.00 3.45
CA GLN A 87 -10.80 -5.81 4.25
C GLN A 87 -10.48 -5.39 5.70
N LYS A 88 -9.40 -5.92 6.29
CA LYS A 88 -8.90 -5.46 7.60
C LYS A 88 -8.47 -4.01 7.54
N PHE A 89 -7.79 -3.60 6.47
CA PHE A 89 -7.34 -2.21 6.28
C PHE A 89 -8.51 -1.23 6.14
N VAL A 90 -9.52 -1.58 5.35
CA VAL A 90 -10.77 -0.80 5.25
C VAL A 90 -11.41 -0.65 6.63
N SER A 91 -11.61 -1.76 7.33
CA SER A 91 -12.22 -1.77 8.67
C SER A 91 -11.40 -0.98 9.69
N TRP A 92 -10.07 -1.04 9.62
CA TRP A 92 -9.17 -0.25 10.45
C TRP A 92 -9.29 1.25 10.12
N ASN A 93 -9.41 1.61 8.85
CA ASN A 93 -9.51 2.98 8.41
C ASN A 93 -10.83 3.65 8.84
N GLU A 94 -11.92 2.89 8.94
CA GLU A 94 -13.25 3.36 9.37
C GLU A 94 -13.34 3.66 10.88
N LYS A 95 -12.43 3.14 11.70
CA LYS A 95 -12.36 3.38 13.16
C LYS A 95 -11.82 4.77 13.54
N ARG A 96 -12.12 5.79 12.73
CA ARG A 96 -11.65 7.18 12.91
C ARG A 96 -12.09 7.79 14.24
#